data_AF-A0A5E4DJE4-F1
#
_entry.id   AF-A0A5E4DJE4-F1
#
_cell.length_a   1.000
_cell.length_b   1.000
_cell.length_c   1.000
_cell.angle_alpha   90.00
_cell.angle_beta   90.00
_cell.angle_gamma   90.00
#
_symmetry.space_group_name_H-M   'P 1'
#
loop_
_entity.id
_entity.type
_entity.pdbx_description
1 polymer ?
#
loop_
_entity_poly.entity_id
_entity_poly.type
_entity_poly.pdbx_seq_one_letter_code
_entity_poly.pdbx_strand_id
1 'polypeptide(L)'
;MGARPSSPLDKQQQQQLKGEVDVLLRNFLPCYRRQLAASVLRQISRELGPQEPARCQLFRSKKLPRVREHRGALMHLQGHPPRWQPVFCVLRGDGRLEWFRHKEEHESGRRVLGSTALTGYTLLTSQPEYLRLLDALCPDSSGRAPESPEACPWSRGPPWVHGGS
;
A
#
# COMPACT_ATOMS: atom_id res chain seq x y z
N MET A 1 -10.29 -31.32 7.59
CA MET A 1 -9.57 -31.25 6.29
C MET A 1 -10.19 -30.13 5.48
N GLY A 2 -9.55 -28.95 5.44
CA GLY A 2 -10.05 -27.79 4.69
C GLY A 2 -8.95 -27.33 3.75
N ALA A 3 -9.08 -27.65 2.47
CA ALA A 3 -8.12 -27.28 1.44
C ALA A 3 -7.96 -25.75 1.44
N ARG A 4 -6.71 -25.31 1.64
CA ARG A 4 -6.21 -23.99 1.30
C ARG A 4 -6.77 -23.64 -0.10
N PRO A 5 -7.44 -22.49 -0.32
CA PRO A 5 -7.87 -22.17 -1.68
C PRO A 5 -6.61 -22.13 -2.54
N SER A 6 -6.60 -23.00 -3.55
CA SER A 6 -5.66 -22.92 -4.67
C SER A 6 -5.57 -21.47 -5.11
N SER A 7 -4.34 -21.00 -5.37
CA SER A 7 -4.09 -19.67 -5.94
C SER A 7 -5.15 -19.35 -7.01
N PRO A 8 -5.74 -18.14 -7.04
CA PRO A 8 -6.70 -17.77 -8.09
C PRO A 8 -6.08 -17.81 -9.50
N LEU A 9 -4.74 -17.88 -9.57
CA LEU A 9 -3.99 -18.13 -10.79
C LEU A 9 -3.56 -19.59 -10.86
N ASP A 10 -3.95 -20.27 -11.94
CA ASP A 10 -3.46 -21.61 -12.23
C ASP A 10 -1.95 -21.59 -12.59
N LYS A 11 -1.33 -22.77 -12.71
CA LYS A 11 0.11 -22.86 -13.02
C LYS A 11 0.44 -22.32 -14.42
N GLN A 12 -0.46 -22.45 -15.38
CA GLN A 12 -0.23 -22.02 -16.75
C GLN A 12 -0.24 -20.49 -16.85
N GLN A 13 -1.24 -19.84 -16.25
CA GLN A 13 -1.35 -18.39 -16.11
C GLN A 13 -0.14 -17.79 -15.40
N GLN A 14 0.36 -18.45 -14.34
CA GLN A 14 1.58 -18.02 -13.67
C GLN A 14 2.81 -18.06 -14.59
N GLN A 15 2.97 -19.11 -15.39
CA GLN A 15 4.09 -19.20 -16.34
C GLN A 15 3.97 -18.17 -17.47
N GLN A 16 2.76 -17.93 -17.98
CA GLN A 16 2.53 -16.90 -18.99
C GLN A 16 2.90 -15.51 -18.45
N LEU A 17 2.38 -15.14 -17.28
CA LEU A 17 2.68 -13.85 -16.64
C LEU A 17 4.18 -13.68 -16.42
N LYS A 18 4.86 -14.75 -15.97
CA LYS A 18 6.31 -14.73 -15.81
C LYS A 18 7.02 -14.47 -17.14
N GLY A 19 6.60 -15.11 -18.23
CA GLY A 19 7.15 -14.88 -19.57
C GLY A 19 6.95 -13.44 -20.05
N GLU A 20 5.77 -12.86 -19.83
CA GLU A 20 5.48 -11.46 -20.17
C GLU A 20 6.36 -10.48 -19.37
N VAL A 21 6.52 -10.71 -18.07
CA VAL A 21 7.41 -9.93 -17.21
C VAL A 21 8.87 -10.07 -17.64
N ASP A 22 9.31 -11.27 -18.00
CA ASP A 22 10.68 -11.51 -18.48
C ASP A 22 10.96 -10.75 -19.78
N VAL A 23 10.01 -10.70 -20.72
CA VAL A 23 10.13 -9.91 -21.96
C VAL A 23 10.18 -8.42 -21.64
N LEU A 24 9.30 -7.93 -20.76
CA LEU A 24 9.29 -6.52 -20.34
C LEU A 24 10.64 -6.12 -19.72
N LEU A 25 11.18 -6.95 -18.81
CA LEU A 25 12.48 -6.70 -18.18
C LEU A 25 13.63 -6.74 -19.18
N ARG A 26 13.64 -7.69 -20.13
CA ARG A 26 14.65 -7.76 -21.20
C ARG A 26 14.68 -6.49 -22.06
N ASN A 27 13.52 -5.87 -22.29
CA ASN A 27 13.43 -4.61 -23.05
C ASN A 27 13.83 -3.39 -22.20
N PHE A 28 13.47 -3.38 -20.91
CA PHE A 28 13.74 -2.25 -20.01
C PHE A 28 15.21 -2.17 -19.56
N LEU A 29 15.80 -3.30 -19.18
CA LEU A 29 17.12 -3.35 -18.51
C LEU A 29 18.27 -2.72 -19.33
N PRO A 30 18.39 -2.93 -20.65
CA PRO A 30 19.45 -2.29 -21.44
C PRO A 30 19.36 -0.76 -21.45
N CYS A 31 18.14 -0.22 -21.51
CA CYS A 31 17.91 1.22 -21.45
C CYS A 31 18.24 1.78 -20.07
N TYR A 32 17.76 1.12 -19.01
CA TYR A 32 18.07 1.48 -17.63
C TYR A 32 19.58 1.50 -17.37
N ARG A 33 20.32 0.47 -17.80
CA ARG A 33 21.78 0.40 -17.62
C ARG A 33 22.53 1.55 -18.33
N ARG A 34 22.14 1.88 -19.56
CA ARG A 34 22.72 3.02 -20.29
C ARG A 34 22.44 4.35 -19.59
N GLN A 35 21.21 4.56 -19.14
CA GLN A 35 20.83 5.76 -18.41
C GLN A 35 21.57 5.86 -17.06
N LEU A 36 21.71 4.74 -16.36
CA LEU A 36 22.47 4.68 -15.12
C LEU A 36 23.93 5.09 -15.36
N ALA A 37 24.60 4.49 -16.35
CA ALA A 37 25.99 4.85 -16.69
C ALA A 37 26.14 6.33 -17.07
N ALA A 38 25.24 6.85 -17.93
CA ALA A 38 25.24 8.27 -18.30
C ALA A 38 24.99 9.20 -17.10
N SER A 39 24.11 8.80 -16.18
CA SER A 39 23.82 9.57 -14.97
C SER A 39 25.02 9.63 -14.02
N VAL A 40 25.75 8.53 -13.85
CA VAL A 40 26.96 8.45 -13.03
C VAL A 40 28.08 9.29 -13.65
N LEU A 41 28.32 9.17 -14.96
CA LEU A 41 29.32 9.99 -15.65
C LEU A 41 29.01 11.48 -15.55
N ARG A 42 27.73 11.85 -15.68
CA ARG A 42 27.27 13.24 -15.51
C ARG A 42 27.44 13.73 -14.08
N GLN A 43 27.25 12.87 -13.08
CA GLN A 43 27.49 13.22 -11.69
C GLN A 43 28.98 13.47 -11.46
N ILE A 44 29.86 12.56 -11.92
CA ILE A 44 31.31 12.72 -11.82
C ILE A 44 31.77 13.99 -12.52
N SER A 45 31.29 14.27 -13.74
CA SER A 45 31.65 15.49 -14.46
C SER A 45 31.24 16.77 -13.71
N ARG A 46 30.10 16.73 -13.00
CA ARG A 46 29.63 17.84 -12.16
C ARG A 46 30.45 18.01 -10.89
N GLU A 47 30.98 16.94 -10.32
CA GLU A 47 31.85 16.99 -9.13
C GLU A 47 33.27 17.44 -9.47
N LEU A 48 33.77 17.11 -10.68
CA LEU A 48 35.09 17.49 -11.16
C LEU A 48 35.14 18.90 -11.77
N GLY A 49 34.04 19.37 -12.34
CA GLY A 49 33.94 20.72 -12.90
C GLY A 49 33.90 21.80 -11.82
N PRO A 50 34.28 23.05 -12.13
CA PRO A 50 34.13 24.17 -11.21
C PRO A 50 32.66 24.37 -10.88
N GLN A 51 32.26 24.01 -9.65
CA GLN A 51 30.93 24.34 -9.13
C GLN A 51 30.98 25.64 -8.36
N GLU A 52 30.14 26.59 -8.78
CA GLU A 52 29.75 27.68 -7.92
C GLU A 52 28.98 27.07 -6.73
N PRO A 53 29.39 27.31 -5.48
CA PRO A 53 28.72 26.71 -4.35
C PRO A 53 27.28 27.23 -4.32
N ALA A 54 26.33 26.36 -4.66
CA ALA A 54 24.92 26.62 -4.42
C ALA A 54 24.78 26.89 -2.93
N ARG A 55 24.66 28.17 -2.56
CA ARG A 55 24.60 28.61 -1.17
C ARG A 55 23.25 28.16 -0.60
N CYS A 56 23.19 26.92 -0.13
CA CYS A 56 22.11 26.47 0.72
C CYS A 56 22.13 27.35 1.98
N GLN A 57 21.14 28.23 2.11
CA GLN A 57 21.00 29.11 3.28
C GLN A 57 20.67 28.32 4.56
N LEU A 58 20.24 27.06 4.40
CA LEU A 58 19.94 26.13 5.49
C LEU A 58 20.93 24.96 5.47
N PHE A 59 21.38 24.57 6.67
CA PHE A 59 22.19 23.36 6.84
C PHE A 59 21.34 22.11 6.62
N ARG A 60 21.84 21.19 5.78
CA ARG A 60 21.22 19.87 5.63
C ARG A 60 21.42 19.07 6.91
N SER A 61 20.32 18.68 7.56
CA SER A 61 20.39 17.79 8.72
C SER A 61 20.94 16.43 8.27
N LYS A 62 22.02 15.98 8.92
CA LYS A 62 22.52 14.59 8.81
C LYS A 62 21.71 13.62 9.68
N LYS A 63 20.86 14.14 10.56
CA LYS A 63 19.97 13.34 11.41
C LYS A 63 18.66 13.15 10.67
N LEU A 64 18.21 11.90 10.55
CA LEU A 64 16.84 11.63 10.13
C LEU A 64 15.91 12.34 11.13
N PRO A 65 14.84 13.01 10.66
CA PRO A 65 13.79 13.49 11.54
C PRO A 65 13.40 12.34 12.47
N ARG A 66 13.21 12.60 13.77
CA ARG A 66 12.57 11.62 14.65
C ARG A 66 11.18 11.39 14.06
N VAL A 67 11.03 10.37 13.23
CA VAL A 67 9.77 10.18 12.54
C VAL A 67 8.76 9.81 13.61
N ARG A 68 7.74 10.66 13.79
CA ARG A 68 6.65 10.39 14.71
C ARG A 68 5.93 9.18 14.15
N GLU A 69 6.12 8.04 14.80
CA GLU A 69 5.29 6.89 14.52
C GLU A 69 3.87 7.21 14.98
N HIS A 70 2.92 7.16 14.06
CA HIS A 70 1.51 7.33 14.39
C HIS A 70 0.96 5.96 14.77
N ARG A 71 0.31 5.86 15.93
CA ARG A 71 -0.17 4.59 16.47
C ARG A 71 -1.59 4.76 17.00
N GLY A 72 -2.42 3.74 16.84
CA GLY A 72 -3.80 3.80 17.33
C GLY A 72 -4.60 2.53 17.04
N ALA A 73 -5.71 2.38 17.77
CA ALA A 73 -6.67 1.32 17.50
C ALA A 73 -7.51 1.69 16.28
N LEU A 74 -7.67 0.74 15.35
CA LEU A 74 -8.51 0.86 14.17
C LEU A 74 -9.39 -0.40 14.03
N MET A 75 -10.45 -0.31 13.25
CA MET A 75 -11.25 -1.45 12.85
C MET A 75 -10.77 -1.94 11.48
N HIS A 76 -10.49 -3.24 11.37
CA HIS A 76 -10.08 -3.88 10.12
C HIS A 76 -11.13 -4.93 9.71
N LEU A 77 -11.61 -4.83 8.48
CA LEU A 77 -12.54 -5.80 7.89
C LEU A 77 -11.77 -7.00 7.34
N GLN A 78 -11.88 -8.16 7.99
CA GLN A 78 -11.13 -9.36 7.59
C GLN A 78 -11.92 -10.66 7.84
N GLY A 79 -11.48 -11.77 7.23
CA GLY A 79 -12.05 -13.10 7.39
C GLY A 79 -13.08 -13.51 6.33
N HIS A 80 -13.60 -14.73 6.46
CA HIS A 80 -14.63 -15.30 5.59
C HIS A 80 -15.72 -16.00 6.44
N PRO A 81 -16.92 -15.40 6.63
CA PRO A 81 -17.37 -14.11 6.11
C PRO A 81 -16.60 -12.91 6.70
N PRO A 82 -16.57 -11.75 6.01
CA PRO A 82 -15.85 -10.57 6.47
C PRO A 82 -16.47 -10.00 7.74
N ARG A 83 -15.64 -9.75 8.76
CA ARG A 83 -16.06 -9.16 10.04
C ARG A 83 -15.11 -8.04 10.43
N TRP A 84 -15.67 -6.96 10.98
CA TRP A 84 -14.89 -5.88 11.58
C TRP A 84 -14.26 -6.37 12.87
N GLN A 85 -12.94 -6.23 12.98
CA GLN A 85 -12.17 -6.62 14.15
C GLN A 85 -11.27 -5.47 14.59
N PRO A 86 -11.15 -5.22 15.91
CA PRO A 86 -10.21 -4.24 16.41
C PRO A 86 -8.78 -4.71 16.15
N VAL A 87 -7.94 -3.80 15.66
CA VAL A 87 -6.50 -3.99 15.46
C VAL A 87 -5.76 -2.78 15.99
N PHE A 88 -4.53 -2.97 16.43
CA PHE A 88 -3.63 -1.88 16.77
C PHE A 88 -2.70 -1.62 15.58
N CYS A 89 -2.78 -0.42 15.00
CA CYS A 89 -2.00 -0.05 13.82
C CYS A 89 -0.86 0.89 14.20
N VAL A 90 0.27 0.72 13.52
CA VAL A 90 1.49 1.53 13.65
C VAL A 90 1.95 1.95 12.27
N LEU A 91 1.92 3.25 12.00
CA LEU A 91 2.53 3.85 10.82
C LEU A 91 3.98 4.21 11.15
N ARG A 92 4.89 3.46 10.53
CA ARG A 92 6.33 3.60 10.66
C ARG A 92 6.84 4.78 9.85
N GLY A 93 8.03 5.25 10.21
CA GLY A 93 8.62 6.42 9.57
C GLY A 93 9.13 6.23 8.14
N ASP A 94 9.22 4.98 7.70
CA ASP A 94 9.54 4.60 6.32
C ASP A 94 8.27 4.49 5.44
N GLY A 95 7.10 4.83 5.97
CA GLY A 95 5.82 4.74 5.25
C GLY A 95 5.20 3.34 5.26
N ARG A 96 5.72 2.40 6.06
CA ARG A 96 5.06 1.11 6.28
C ARG A 96 3.95 1.21 7.33
N LEU A 97 2.81 0.62 7.01
CA LEU A 97 1.72 0.38 7.96
C LEU A 97 1.83 -1.05 8.48
N GLU A 98 1.95 -1.21 9.80
CA GLU A 98 1.93 -2.49 10.50
C GLU A 98 0.69 -2.58 11.38
N TRP A 99 0.13 -3.79 11.53
CA TRP A 99 -1.00 -4.02 12.42
C TRP A 99 -0.79 -5.25 13.31
N PHE A 100 -1.36 -5.18 14.50
CA PHE A 100 -1.26 -6.15 15.59
C PHE A 100 -2.66 -6.44 16.12
N ARG A 101 -2.87 -7.55 16.85
CA ARG A 101 -4.20 -7.79 17.46
C ARG A 101 -4.45 -6.79 18.56
N HIS A 102 -3.41 -6.52 19.36
CA HIS A 102 -3.49 -5.68 20.54
C HIS A 102 -2.22 -4.81 20.69
N LYS A 103 -2.32 -3.75 21.50
CA LYS A 103 -1.22 -2.80 21.74
C LYS A 103 -0.04 -3.49 22.43
N GLU A 104 -0.33 -4.43 23.33
CA GLU A 104 0.64 -5.17 24.13
C GLU A 104 1.53 -6.04 23.26
N GLU A 105 1.01 -6.56 22.12
CA GLU A 105 1.80 -7.32 21.16
C GLU A 105 2.87 -6.45 20.50
N HIS A 106 2.52 -5.22 20.14
CA HIS A 106 3.49 -4.25 19.63
C HIS A 106 4.53 -3.88 20.69
N GLU A 107 4.11 -3.60 21.93
CA GLU A 107 5.01 -3.18 23.02
C GLU A 107 5.96 -4.28 23.48
N SER A 108 5.50 -5.54 23.46
CA SER A 108 6.32 -6.71 23.78
C SER A 108 7.22 -7.16 22.64
N GLY A 109 7.21 -6.46 21.49
CA GLY A 109 8.01 -6.82 20.32
C GLY A 109 7.59 -8.14 19.66
N ARG A 110 6.32 -8.54 19.82
CA ARG A 110 5.77 -9.75 19.17
C ARG A 110 5.61 -9.53 17.66
N ARG A 111 5.41 -10.64 16.95
CA ARG A 111 5.26 -10.67 15.49
C ARG A 111 4.05 -9.87 15.03
N VAL A 112 4.22 -9.03 14.02
CA VAL A 112 3.15 -8.32 13.30
C VAL A 112 2.13 -9.30 12.70
N LEU A 113 0.84 -8.93 12.71
CA LEU A 113 -0.17 -9.68 11.96
C LEU A 113 0.02 -9.49 10.44
N GLY A 114 0.45 -8.30 10.06
CA GLY A 114 0.75 -7.94 8.69
C GLY A 114 1.43 -6.58 8.59
N SER A 115 2.03 -6.34 7.44
CA SER A 115 2.74 -5.11 7.11
C SER A 115 2.55 -4.81 5.64
N THR A 116 2.30 -3.56 5.29
CA THR A 116 2.29 -3.09 3.90
C THR A 116 3.00 -1.76 3.77
N ALA A 117 3.72 -1.55 2.67
CA ALA A 117 4.26 -0.23 2.32
C ALA A 117 3.15 0.57 1.65
N LEU A 118 2.85 1.79 2.15
CA LEU A 118 1.78 2.62 1.60
C LEU A 118 2.15 3.28 0.26
N THR A 119 3.38 3.09 -0.23
CA THR A 119 3.80 3.58 -1.55
C THR A 119 2.90 3.01 -2.65
N GLY A 120 2.26 3.90 -3.41
CA GLY A 120 1.34 3.52 -4.49
C GLY A 120 -0.11 3.27 -4.06
N TYR A 121 -0.45 3.42 -2.77
CA TYR A 121 -1.83 3.35 -2.30
C TYR A 121 -2.54 4.71 -2.41
N THR A 122 -3.87 4.66 -2.49
CA THR A 122 -4.74 5.84 -2.43
C THR A 122 -5.59 5.78 -1.17
N LEU A 123 -5.63 6.87 -0.39
CA LEU A 123 -6.49 6.99 0.78
C LEU A 123 -7.87 7.44 0.33
N LEU A 124 -8.89 6.64 0.68
CA LEU A 124 -10.29 6.97 0.47
C LEU A 124 -10.97 7.04 1.83
N THR A 125 -11.82 8.04 2.03
CA THR A 125 -12.48 8.29 3.31
C THR A 125 -13.97 7.96 3.27
N SER A 126 -14.49 7.59 2.09
CA SER A 126 -15.90 7.22 1.91
C SER A 126 -16.06 5.94 1.08
N GLN A 127 -17.09 5.16 1.41
CA GLN A 127 -17.42 3.96 0.66
C GLN A 127 -17.83 4.25 -0.81
N PRO A 128 -18.62 5.31 -1.13
CA PRO A 128 -18.98 5.60 -2.51
C PRO A 128 -17.78 5.94 -3.41
N GLU A 129 -16.73 6.57 -2.87
CA GLU A 129 -15.48 6.79 -3.61
C GLU A 129 -14.76 5.47 -3.91
N TYR A 130 -14.72 4.56 -2.94
CA TYR A 130 -14.11 3.24 -3.12
C TYR A 130 -14.82 2.42 -4.20
N LEU A 131 -16.16 2.38 -4.16
CA LEU A 131 -16.93 1.64 -5.16
C LEU A 131 -16.75 2.21 -6.57
N ARG A 132 -16.80 3.54 -6.74
CA ARG A 132 -16.54 4.18 -8.04
C ARG A 132 -15.15 3.88 -8.58
N LEU A 133 -14.13 3.84 -7.71
CA LEU A 133 -12.77 3.48 -8.11
C LEU A 133 -12.71 2.02 -8.57
N LEU A 134 -13.37 1.10 -7.85
CA LEU A 134 -13.43 -0.31 -8.24
C LEU A 134 -14.12 -0.50 -9.60
N ASP A 135 -15.24 0.19 -9.82
CA ASP A 135 -15.98 0.11 -11.09
C ASP A 135 -15.12 0.57 -12.27
N ALA A 136 -14.31 1.62 -12.08
CA ALA A 136 -13.37 2.11 -13.10
C ALA A 136 -12.21 1.13 -13.38
N LEU A 137 -11.77 0.36 -12.38
CA LEU A 137 -10.69 -0.61 -12.52
C LEU A 137 -11.17 -1.97 -13.08
N CYS A 138 -12.45 -2.30 -12.87
CA CYS A 138 -13.06 -3.58 -13.26
C CYS A 138 -14.39 -3.35 -14.02
N PRO A 139 -14.36 -2.76 -15.23
CA PRO A 139 -15.58 -2.35 -15.95
C PRO A 139 -16.56 -3.51 -16.25
N ASP A 140 -16.04 -4.74 -16.40
CA ASP A 140 -16.84 -5.93 -16.76
C ASP A 140 -17.68 -6.51 -15.59
N SER A 141 -17.55 -5.98 -14.38
CA SER A 141 -18.28 -6.48 -13.20
C SER A 141 -19.72 -5.91 -13.08
N SER A 142 -20.05 -4.90 -13.89
CA SER A 142 -21.32 -4.15 -13.82
C SER A 142 -22.52 -4.83 -14.51
N GLY A 143 -22.32 -5.98 -15.18
CA GLY A 143 -23.33 -6.63 -16.02
C GLY A 143 -24.21 -7.71 -15.39
N ARG A 144 -24.10 -8.00 -14.08
CA ARG A 144 -24.93 -9.03 -13.44
C ARG A 144 -25.36 -8.66 -12.03
N ALA A 145 -26.23 -7.66 -11.92
CA ALA A 145 -27.04 -7.49 -10.73
C ALA A 145 -28.16 -8.56 -10.73
N PRO A 146 -28.24 -9.48 -9.74
CA PRO A 146 -29.52 -10.07 -9.40
C PRO A 146 -30.36 -8.98 -8.73
N GLU A 147 -31.60 -8.85 -9.17
CA GLU A 147 -32.58 -7.88 -8.67
C GLU A 147 -32.69 -7.94 -7.13
N SER A 148 -32.68 -6.75 -6.52
CA SER A 148 -33.05 -6.46 -5.13
C SER A 148 -34.49 -6.98 -4.86
N PRO A 149 -34.86 -7.46 -3.65
CA PRO A 149 -34.66 -6.71 -2.42
C PRO A 149 -34.48 -7.52 -1.13
N GLU A 150 -33.37 -7.30 -0.43
CA GLU A 150 -33.35 -7.14 1.03
C GLU A 150 -32.17 -6.24 1.40
N ALA A 151 -32.39 -5.32 2.34
CA ALA A 151 -31.43 -4.33 2.77
C ALA A 151 -30.09 -4.98 3.16
N CYS A 152 -29.04 -4.62 2.44
CA CYS A 152 -27.67 -5.02 2.72
C CYS A 152 -27.31 -4.73 4.20
N PRO A 153 -26.97 -5.75 5.02
CA PRO A 153 -26.72 -5.55 6.45
C PRO A 153 -25.44 -4.75 6.75
N TRP A 154 -24.63 -4.44 5.74
CA TRP A 154 -23.42 -3.61 5.86
C TRP A 154 -23.70 -2.10 5.85
N SER A 155 -24.94 -1.66 5.58
CA SER A 155 -25.31 -0.24 5.57
C SER A 155 -25.36 0.41 6.96
N ARG A 156 -25.19 -0.36 8.05
CA ARG A 156 -25.04 0.19 9.40
C ARG A 156 -23.56 0.53 9.62
N GLY A 157 -23.20 1.78 9.37
CA GLY A 157 -21.98 2.37 9.93
C GLY A 157 -21.96 2.24 11.46
N PRO A 158 -20.78 2.36 12.09
CA PRO A 158 -20.67 2.33 13.54
C PRO A 158 -21.60 3.41 14.14
N PRO A 159 -22.35 3.10 15.22
CA PRO A 159 -23.08 4.13 15.94
C PRO A 159 -22.06 5.13 16.49
N TRP A 160 -22.48 6.39 16.66
CA TRP A 160 -21.72 7.50 17.27
C TRP A 160 -20.93 8.38 16.30
N VAL A 161 -21.67 9.22 15.55
CA VAL A 161 -21.35 10.65 15.43
C VAL A 161 -22.64 11.44 15.71
N HIS A 162 -23.07 11.48 16.97
CA HIS A 162 -24.03 12.47 17.45
C HIS A 162 -23.65 12.87 18.87
N GLY A 163 -23.40 14.15 19.05
CA GLY A 163 -23.06 14.74 20.35
C GLY A 163 -22.32 16.06 20.18
N GLY A 164 -22.98 17.04 19.57
CA GLY A 164 -22.59 18.44 19.68
C GLY A 164 -23.25 19.07 20.90
N SER A 165 -22.44 19.75 21.71
CA SER A 165 -22.66 21.02 22.43
C SER A 165 -21.54 21.19 23.44
#